data_AF-A0A8T3XJG1-F1
#
_entry.id   AF-A0A8T3XJG1-F1
#
_cell.length_a   1.000
_cell.length_b   1.000
_cell.length_c   1.000
_cell.angle_alpha   90.00
_cell.angle_beta   90.00
_cell.angle_gamma   90.00
#
_symmetry.space_group_name_H-M   'P 1'
#
loop_
_entity.id
_entity.type
_entity.pdbx_description
1 polymer ?
#
loop_
_entity_poly.entity_id
_entity_poly.type
_entity_poly.pdbx_seq_one_letter_code
_entity_poly.pdbx_strand_id
1 'polypeptide(L)'
;MNYIEIDQSIKIDDTNGDTILAYSNEKYYSILISNSVKREVFKELYGKQKNKVIFKIKLFCSGLFYLLKDMIKEDVIITIDNEFSGRENDVKGILLNLIWKINPKFDKRDLRIKEIGKKSRAHEIAKKVHNKEIKSDRIISKKELLSHI
;
A
#
# COMPACT_ATOMS: atom_id res chain seq x y z
N MET A 1 20.67 -8.82 0.04
CA MET A 1 19.61 -7.98 0.62
C MET A 1 18.83 -7.35 -0.51
N ASN A 2 17.54 -7.65 -0.62
CA ASN A 2 16.72 -7.13 -1.70
C ASN A 2 16.23 -5.70 -1.34
N TYR A 3 16.28 -4.75 -2.27
CA TYR A 3 15.77 -3.38 -2.05
C TYR A 3 14.60 -3.14 -2.98
N ILE A 4 13.49 -2.63 -2.44
CA ILE A 4 12.31 -2.28 -3.22
C ILE A 4 11.83 -0.86 -2.92
N GLU A 5 11.26 -0.25 -3.94
CA GLU A 5 10.52 1.00 -3.85
C GLU A 5 9.04 0.72 -4.03
N ILE A 6 8.19 1.41 -3.27
CA ILE A 6 6.74 1.32 -3.37
C ILE A 6 6.17 2.69 -3.64
N ASP A 7 5.30 2.77 -4.63
CA ASP A 7 4.58 3.97 -5.03
C ASP A 7 3.12 3.61 -5.32
N GLN A 8 2.29 4.62 -5.55
CA GLN A 8 0.90 4.43 -5.90
C GLN A 8 0.42 5.31 -7.05
N SER A 9 -0.65 4.85 -7.69
CA SER A 9 -1.47 5.68 -8.58
C SER A 9 -2.86 5.80 -7.98
N ILE A 10 -3.33 7.05 -7.83
CA ILE A 10 -4.58 7.44 -7.17
C ILE A 10 -4.63 7.05 -5.68
N LYS A 11 -4.87 8.04 -4.82
CA LYS A 11 -4.91 7.82 -3.37
C LYS A 11 -6.01 6.86 -2.94
N ILE A 12 -5.76 6.11 -1.87
CA ILE A 12 -6.72 5.15 -1.30
C ILE A 12 -8.06 5.79 -0.89
N ASP A 13 -8.05 7.09 -0.61
CA ASP A 13 -9.22 7.87 -0.21
C ASP A 13 -9.84 8.69 -1.35
N ASP A 14 -9.24 8.69 -2.53
CA ASP A 14 -9.89 9.18 -3.75
C ASP A 14 -10.74 8.05 -4.35
N THR A 15 -12.06 8.11 -4.16
CA THR A 15 -13.00 7.07 -4.60
C THR A 15 -13.47 7.22 -6.06
N ASN A 16 -12.86 8.14 -6.83
CA ASN A 16 -13.20 8.35 -8.23
C ASN A 16 -12.43 7.42 -9.18
N GLY A 17 -11.17 7.09 -8.87
CA GLY A 17 -10.32 6.19 -9.66
C GLY A 17 -9.96 4.90 -8.93
N ASP A 18 -9.39 3.93 -9.63
CA ASP A 18 -8.80 2.74 -9.02
C ASP A 18 -7.46 3.10 -8.38
N THR A 19 -7.18 2.60 -7.18
CA THR A 19 -5.86 2.73 -6.56
C THR A 19 -4.99 1.57 -7.00
N ILE A 20 -3.83 1.89 -7.55
CA ILE A 20 -2.78 0.90 -7.82
C ILE A 20 -1.68 1.10 -6.81
N LEU A 21 -1.30 0.04 -6.09
CA LEU A 21 -0.07 0.01 -5.30
C LEU A 21 0.91 -0.88 -6.03
N ALA A 22 2.13 -0.42 -6.24
CA ALA A 22 3.15 -1.20 -6.94
C ALA A 22 4.48 -1.12 -6.21
N TYR A 23 5.21 -2.24 -6.19
CA TYR A 23 6.63 -2.22 -5.86
C TYR A 23 7.48 -2.52 -7.09
N SER A 24 8.71 -2.01 -7.08
CA SER A 24 9.71 -2.33 -8.10
C SER A 24 11.12 -2.44 -7.54
N ASN A 25 11.87 -3.38 -8.10
CA ASN A 25 13.31 -3.54 -8.07
C ASN A 25 13.76 -3.99 -9.48
N GLU A 26 14.53 -5.07 -9.62
CA GLU A 26 14.74 -5.77 -10.91
C GLU A 26 13.42 -6.33 -11.48
N LYS A 27 12.51 -6.77 -10.60
CA LYS A 27 11.13 -7.21 -10.89
C LYS A 27 10.14 -6.12 -10.47
N TYR A 28 8.87 -6.32 -10.81
CA TYR A 28 7.78 -5.50 -10.32
C TYR A 28 6.59 -6.38 -9.97
N TYR A 29 5.73 -5.85 -9.12
CA TYR A 29 4.44 -6.43 -8.81
C TYR A 29 3.48 -5.32 -8.40
N SER A 30 2.21 -5.52 -8.70
CA SER A 30 1.18 -4.51 -8.53
C SER A 30 -0.13 -5.11 -8.06
N ILE A 31 -0.84 -4.36 -7.23
CA ILE A 31 -2.20 -4.68 -6.81
C ILE A 31 -3.15 -3.56 -7.20
N LEU A 32 -4.36 -3.94 -7.57
CA LEU A 32 -5.46 -3.03 -7.90
C LEU A 32 -6.52 -3.08 -6.82
N ILE A 33 -6.90 -1.91 -6.31
CA ILE A 33 -8.04 -1.71 -5.42
C ILE A 33 -9.06 -0.86 -6.19
N SER A 34 -10.14 -1.49 -6.65
CA SER A 34 -11.10 -0.82 -7.50
C SER A 34 -11.82 0.31 -6.77
N ASN A 35 -12.26 1.32 -7.52
CA ASN A 35 -13.08 2.40 -6.99
C ASN A 35 -14.38 1.88 -6.34
N SER A 36 -14.98 0.81 -6.86
CA SER A 36 -16.16 0.16 -6.29
C SER A 36 -15.88 -0.40 -4.90
N VAL A 37 -14.78 -1.14 -4.73
CA VAL A 37 -14.34 -1.67 -3.43
C VAL A 37 -14.08 -0.53 -2.45
N LYS A 38 -13.40 0.54 -2.89
CA LYS A 38 -13.19 1.72 -2.04
C LYS A 38 -14.52 2.33 -1.59
N ARG A 39 -15.45 2.58 -2.51
CA ARG A 39 -16.77 3.17 -2.21
C ARG A 39 -17.54 2.33 -1.19
N GLU A 40 -17.54 1.01 -1.35
CA GLU A 40 -18.21 0.10 -0.40
C GLU A 40 -17.60 0.18 0.99
N VAL A 41 -16.27 0.16 1.10
CA VAL A 41 -15.56 0.24 2.38
C VAL A 41 -15.81 1.59 3.08
N PHE A 42 -15.72 2.70 2.33
CA PHE A 42 -16.00 4.02 2.87
C PHE A 42 -17.47 4.14 3.31
N LYS A 43 -18.41 3.62 2.52
CA LYS A 43 -19.84 3.61 2.90
C LYS A 43 -20.09 2.82 4.19
N GLU A 44 -19.41 1.70 4.38
CA GLU A 44 -19.63 0.82 5.54
C GLU A 44 -19.03 1.35 6.84
N LEU A 45 -17.82 1.90 6.78
CA LEU A 45 -17.02 2.18 7.96
C LEU A 45 -16.75 3.66 8.22
N TYR A 46 -16.68 4.52 7.19
CA TYR A 46 -16.13 5.87 7.34
C TYR A 46 -16.88 6.74 8.35
N GLY A 47 -18.21 6.71 8.33
CA GLY A 47 -19.05 7.45 9.28
C GLY A 47 -18.95 6.95 10.74
N LYS A 48 -18.47 5.72 10.94
CA LYS A 48 -18.31 5.10 12.26
C LYS A 48 -16.93 5.36 12.88
N GLN A 49 -16.00 5.95 12.13
CA GLN A 49 -14.63 6.16 12.60
C GLN A 49 -14.48 7.45 13.39
N LYS A 50 -13.98 7.33 14.62
CA LYS A 50 -13.61 8.49 15.45
C LYS A 50 -12.48 9.32 14.81
N ASN A 51 -11.50 8.65 14.21
CA ASN A 51 -10.38 9.30 13.53
C ASN A 51 -10.32 8.88 12.06
N LYS A 52 -10.87 9.74 11.19
CA LYS A 52 -10.93 9.53 9.74
C LYS A 52 -9.56 9.44 9.09
N VAL A 53 -8.56 10.15 9.60
CA VAL A 53 -7.19 10.12 9.05
C VAL A 53 -6.54 8.78 9.35
N ILE A 54 -6.62 8.31 10.60
CA ILE A 54 -6.09 6.98 10.99
C ILE A 54 -6.79 5.87 10.21
N PHE A 55 -8.11 5.98 9.97
CA PHE A 55 -8.83 5.02 9.13
C PHE A 55 -8.26 4.94 7.70
N LYS A 56 -8.00 6.09 7.07
CA LYS A 56 -7.38 6.12 5.73
C LYS A 56 -5.97 5.52 5.73
N ILE A 57 -5.18 5.79 6.76
CA ILE A 57 -3.85 5.18 6.92
C ILE A 57 -3.96 3.67 7.10
N LYS A 58 -4.90 3.17 7.93
CA LYS A 58 -5.15 1.73 8.07
C LYS A 58 -5.55 1.07 6.77
N LEU A 59 -6.40 1.71 5.97
CA LEU A 59 -6.77 1.22 4.63
C LEU A 59 -5.54 1.12 3.72
N PHE A 60 -4.73 2.17 3.68
CA PHE A 60 -3.48 2.18 2.92
C PHE A 60 -2.53 1.07 3.37
N CYS A 61 -2.27 0.95 4.67
CA CYS A 61 -1.42 -0.10 5.23
C CYS A 61 -1.97 -1.52 5.01
N SER A 62 -3.29 -1.70 5.01
CA SER A 62 -3.91 -2.97 4.65
C SER A 62 -3.61 -3.33 3.19
N GLY A 63 -3.78 -2.39 2.26
CA GLY A 63 -3.36 -2.56 0.86
C GLY A 63 -1.87 -2.91 0.74
N LEU A 64 -1.00 -2.13 1.38
CA LEU A 64 0.45 -2.40 1.40
C LEU A 64 0.79 -3.77 1.97
N PHE A 65 0.09 -4.23 3.01
CA PHE A 65 0.31 -5.55 3.55
C PHE A 65 0.00 -6.64 2.51
N TYR A 66 -1.10 -6.52 1.76
CA TYR A 66 -1.41 -7.48 0.68
C TYR A 66 -0.44 -7.40 -0.49
N LEU A 67 0.12 -6.22 -0.78
CA LEU A 67 1.18 -6.04 -1.76
C LEU A 67 2.47 -6.77 -1.34
N LEU A 68 2.78 -6.78 -0.03
CA LEU A 68 4.09 -7.16 0.49
C LEU A 68 4.16 -8.55 1.13
N LYS A 69 3.05 -9.10 1.63
CA LYS A 69 3.03 -10.28 2.53
C LYS A 69 3.78 -11.51 2.01
N ASP A 70 3.84 -11.69 0.69
CA ASP A 70 4.53 -12.84 0.09
C ASP A 70 6.04 -12.64 0.00
N MET A 71 6.52 -11.39 -0.06
CA MET A 71 7.93 -11.02 -0.17
C MET A 71 8.60 -10.78 1.19
N ILE A 72 7.86 -10.38 2.23
CA ILE A 72 8.43 -10.11 3.56
C ILE A 72 8.96 -11.38 4.26
N LYS A 73 8.84 -12.55 3.62
CA LYS A 73 9.49 -13.79 4.06
C LYS A 73 11.00 -13.81 3.80
N GLU A 74 11.50 -12.87 2.99
CA GLU A 74 12.90 -12.73 2.62
C GLU A 74 13.52 -11.46 3.27
N ASP A 75 14.85 -11.39 3.33
CA ASP A 75 15.57 -10.20 3.80
C ASP A 75 15.43 -9.04 2.77
N VAL A 76 14.53 -8.11 3.06
CA VAL A 76 14.14 -7.01 2.17
C VAL A 76 14.16 -5.65 2.87
N ILE A 77 14.75 -4.65 2.22
CA ILE A 77 14.61 -3.23 2.55
C ILE A 77 13.48 -2.65 1.71
N ILE A 78 12.53 -2.02 2.38
CA ILE A 78 11.32 -1.45 1.82
C ILE A 78 11.35 0.07 1.99
N THR A 79 11.32 0.82 0.89
CA THR A 79 11.06 2.26 0.90
C THR A 79 9.68 2.52 0.29
N ILE A 80 8.83 3.25 1.01
CA ILE A 80 7.48 3.63 0.58
C ILE A 80 7.43 5.14 0.35
N ASP A 81 6.84 5.57 -0.77
CA ASP A 81 6.62 6.98 -1.06
C ASP A 81 5.74 7.65 0.00
N ASN A 82 6.05 8.91 0.32
CA ASN A 82 5.40 9.63 1.42
C ASN A 82 4.02 10.17 1.04
N GLU A 83 3.02 9.30 1.06
CA GLU A 83 1.64 9.65 0.70
C GLU A 83 0.87 10.42 1.76
N PHE A 84 1.31 10.31 3.02
CA PHE A 84 0.68 10.93 4.19
C PHE A 84 1.71 11.80 4.91
N SER A 85 2.06 12.93 4.30
CA SER A 85 3.02 13.90 4.85
C SER A 85 2.69 14.28 6.31
N GLY A 86 3.70 14.18 7.18
CA GLY A 86 3.58 14.41 8.62
C GLY A 86 2.99 13.24 9.42
N ARG A 87 2.66 12.12 8.77
CA ARG A 87 2.07 10.91 9.39
C ARG A 87 2.89 9.66 9.07
N GLU A 88 4.15 9.82 8.72
CA GLU A 88 5.09 8.76 8.35
C GLU A 88 5.20 7.71 9.46
N ASN A 89 5.24 8.17 10.72
CA ASN A 89 5.30 7.29 11.89
C ASN A 89 4.03 6.45 12.08
N ASP A 90 2.85 6.99 11.73
CA ASP A 90 1.60 6.22 11.79
C ASP A 90 1.57 5.13 10.72
N VAL A 91 1.95 5.48 9.47
CA VAL A 91 2.06 4.52 8.37
C VAL A 91 3.04 3.42 8.75
N LYS A 92 4.24 3.80 9.22
CA LYS A 92 5.29 2.87 9.61
C LYS A 92 4.85 1.98 10.78
N GLY A 93 4.26 2.54 11.82
CA GLY A 93 3.81 1.79 13.01
C GLY A 93 2.69 0.80 12.68
N ILE A 94 1.67 1.24 11.94
CA ILE A 94 0.55 0.37 11.54
C ILE A 94 1.04 -0.75 10.63
N LEU A 95 1.89 -0.45 9.64
CA LEU A 95 2.39 -1.47 8.72
C LEU A 95 3.32 -2.47 9.43
N LEU A 96 4.24 -2.02 10.29
CA LEU A 96 5.09 -2.93 11.09
C LEU A 96 4.27 -3.90 11.94
N ASN A 97 3.18 -3.43 12.56
CA ASN A 97 2.29 -4.29 13.33
C ASN A 97 1.61 -5.37 12.49
N LEU A 98 1.39 -5.14 11.19
CA LEU A 98 0.88 -6.16 10.27
C LEU A 98 2.00 -7.11 9.84
N ILE A 99 3.17 -6.57 9.51
CA ILE A 99 4.35 -7.34 9.11
C ILE A 99 4.77 -8.32 10.21
N TRP A 100 4.87 -7.86 11.46
CA TRP A 100 5.33 -8.69 12.58
C TRP A 100 4.38 -9.85 12.91
N LYS A 101 3.13 -9.84 12.42
CA LYS A 101 2.23 -11.00 12.54
C LYS A 101 2.70 -12.20 11.71
N ILE A 102 3.44 -11.95 10.62
CA ILE A 102 3.92 -13.00 9.70
C ILE A 102 5.44 -13.15 9.70
N ASN A 103 6.18 -12.10 10.04
CA ASN A 103 7.62 -12.12 10.21
C ASN A 103 8.02 -11.31 11.47
N PRO A 104 7.98 -11.92 12.67
CA PRO A 104 8.34 -11.25 13.93
C PRO A 104 9.77 -10.74 14.00
N LYS A 105 10.65 -11.21 13.11
CA LYS A 105 12.08 -10.83 13.07
C LYS A 105 12.36 -9.66 12.13
N PHE A 106 11.36 -9.16 11.40
CA PHE A 106 11.52 -8.05 10.46
C PHE A 106 12.07 -6.81 11.19
N ASP A 107 13.19 -6.28 10.73
CA ASP A 107 13.82 -5.12 11.35
C ASP A 107 13.08 -3.83 10.97
N LYS A 108 12.65 -3.06 11.99
CA LYS A 108 12.02 -1.75 11.79
C LYS A 108 12.88 -0.76 10.98
N ARG A 109 14.20 -0.96 10.90
CA ARG A 109 15.15 -0.14 10.12
C ARG A 109 15.05 -0.42 8.61
N ASP A 110 14.53 -1.58 8.25
CA ASP A 110 14.36 -2.01 6.86
C ASP A 110 13.05 -1.50 6.26
N LEU A 111 12.14 -0.92 7.06
CA LEU A 111 10.99 -0.16 6.57
C LEU A 111 11.23 1.35 6.65
N ARG A 112 11.16 2.05 5.52
CA ARG A 112 11.42 3.48 5.39
C ARG A 112 10.26 4.16 4.67
N ILE A 113 9.86 5.34 5.16
CA ILE A 113 8.94 6.24 4.46
C ILE A 113 9.77 7.42 3.99
N LYS A 114 9.82 7.67 2.68
CA LYS A 114 10.63 8.74 2.07
C LYS A 114 9.96 9.23 0.80
N GLU A 115 10.29 10.44 0.36
CA GLU A 115 9.94 10.86 -1.01
C GLU A 115 10.83 10.09 -1.99
N ILE A 116 10.22 9.24 -2.83
CA ILE A 116 10.88 8.48 -3.90
C ILE A 116 10.69 9.25 -5.22
N GLY A 117 9.52 9.85 -5.40
CA GLY A 117 9.20 10.75 -6.50
C GLY A 117 8.81 10.07 -7.82
N LYS A 118 8.25 10.86 -8.73
CA LYS A 118 7.56 10.39 -9.96
C LYS A 118 8.44 9.72 -11.02
N LYS A 119 9.76 9.71 -10.83
CA LYS A 119 10.72 9.05 -11.72
C LYS A 119 11.03 7.62 -11.29
N SER A 120 10.50 7.18 -10.14
CA SER A 120 10.69 5.81 -9.65
C SER A 120 10.02 4.80 -10.61
N ARG A 121 10.63 3.63 -10.75
CA ARG A 121 10.06 2.54 -11.56
C ARG A 121 8.73 2.07 -10.96
N ALA A 122 8.59 2.11 -9.64
CA ALA A 122 7.34 1.80 -8.94
C ALA A 122 6.21 2.75 -9.36
N HIS A 123 6.47 4.06 -9.46
CA HIS A 123 5.51 5.05 -9.96
C HIS A 123 5.08 4.76 -11.39
N GLU A 124 6.06 4.45 -12.26
CA GLU A 124 5.81 4.13 -13.66
C GLU A 124 4.89 2.90 -13.80
N ILE A 125 5.16 1.83 -13.05
CA ILE A 125 4.32 0.62 -13.04
C ILE A 125 2.92 0.94 -12.55
N ALA A 126 2.77 1.65 -11.43
CA ALA A 126 1.47 2.03 -10.90
C ALA A 126 0.65 2.84 -11.92
N LYS A 127 1.30 3.77 -12.62
CA LYS A 127 0.69 4.58 -13.67
C LYS A 127 0.29 3.75 -14.90
N LYS A 128 1.16 2.86 -15.38
CA LYS A 128 0.88 1.99 -16.54
C LYS A 128 -0.31 1.06 -16.28
N VAL A 129 -0.40 0.49 -15.08
CA VAL A 129 -1.55 -0.33 -14.66
C VAL A 129 -2.82 0.52 -14.62
N HIS A 130 -2.76 1.72 -14.02
CA HIS A 130 -3.90 2.62 -13.95
C HIS A 130 -4.42 3.01 -15.35
N ASN A 131 -3.50 3.31 -16.28
CA ASN A 131 -3.80 3.61 -17.67
C ASN A 131 -4.24 2.39 -18.49
N LYS A 132 -4.24 1.18 -17.91
CA LYS A 132 -4.55 -0.10 -18.56
C LYS A 132 -3.58 -0.47 -19.69
N GLU A 133 -2.38 0.11 -19.68
CA GLU A 133 -1.29 -0.24 -20.58
C GLU A 133 -0.75 -1.64 -20.24
N ILE A 134 -0.76 -2.00 -18.96
CA ILE A 134 -0.45 -3.35 -18.45
C ILE A 134 -1.52 -3.77 -17.44
N LYS A 135 -1.65 -5.09 -17.20
CA LYS A 135 -2.57 -5.62 -16.19
C LYS A 135 -1.94 -5.58 -14.79
N SER A 136 -2.76 -5.36 -13.77
CA SER A 136 -2.35 -5.60 -12.39
C SER A 136 -2.11 -7.08 -12.14
N ASP A 137 -1.15 -7.42 -11.29
CA ASP A 137 -0.86 -8.81 -10.93
C ASP A 137 -1.93 -9.42 -10.03
N ARG A 138 -2.62 -8.58 -9.24
CA ARG A 138 -3.73 -8.99 -8.37
C ARG A 138 -4.76 -7.90 -8.17
N ILE A 139 -6.02 -8.30 -8.02
CA ILE A 139 -7.12 -7.43 -7.62
C ILE A 139 -7.46 -7.73 -6.16
N ILE A 140 -7.57 -6.70 -5.33
CA ILE A 140 -7.88 -6.82 -3.90
C ILE A 140 -9.38 -6.71 -3.69
N SER A 141 -9.94 -7.68 -2.99
CA SER A 141 -11.34 -7.68 -2.59
C SER A 141 -11.60 -6.79 -1.38
N LYS A 142 -12.87 -6.41 -1.19
CA LYS A 142 -13.33 -5.73 0.03
C LYS A 142 -12.97 -6.49 1.30
N LYS A 143 -13.19 -7.81 1.33
CA LYS A 143 -12.91 -8.66 2.50
C LYS A 143 -11.44 -8.59 2.89
N GLU A 144 -10.55 -8.65 1.91
CA GLU A 144 -9.11 -8.53 2.13
C GLU A 144 -8.77 -7.15 2.68
N LEU A 145 -9.25 -6.08 2.04
CA LEU A 145 -8.97 -4.71 2.46
C LEU A 145 -9.43 -4.45 3.91
N LEU A 146 -10.56 -5.01 4.32
CA LEU A 146 -11.11 -4.86 5.68
C LEU A 146 -10.47 -5.76 6.74
N SER A 147 -9.69 -6.77 6.36
CA SER A 147 -9.18 -7.79 7.30
C SER A 147 -8.22 -7.27 8.38
N HIS A 148 -7.77 -6.02 8.27
CA HIS A 148 -6.73 -5.42 9.12
C HIS A 148 -7.10 -4.03 9.68
N ILE A 149 -8.38 -3.67 9.65
CA ILE A 149 -8.87 -2.32 10.00
C ILE A 149 -9.47 -2.28 11.40
#